data_AF-A0A661M1L6-F1
#
_entry.id   AF-A0A661M1L6-F1
#
_cell.length_a   1.000
_cell.length_b   1.000
_cell.length_c   1.000
_cell.angle_alpha   90.00
_cell.angle_beta   90.00
_cell.angle_gamma   90.00
#
_symmetry.space_group_name_H-M   'P 1'
#
loop_
_entity.id
_entity.type
_entity.pdbx_description
1 polymer ?
#
loop_
_entity_poly.entity_id
_entity_poly.type
_entity_poly.pdbx_seq_one_letter_code
_entity_poly.pdbx_strand_id
1 'polypeptide(L)'
;VSEERGEVSVAMGGNLRIMESPEKFMRFMHEAVAPPRPAGGNRWERLRGYVVRRWRTKALSLLVVSLTWLLFAGQQDFQASFTVPVESANLPAILRITEPPNPRVRITVRGLRKDVGLLDESNVEVRVDLSGSRVGSNKVRIGRGQVILPNDRVRVIRIQPPVLTYVMRERP
;
A
#
# COMPACT_ATOMS: atom_id res chain seq x y z
N VAL A 1 63.25 33.43 6.83
CA VAL A 1 63.25 34.54 7.81
C VAL A 1 64.69 34.89 8.06
N SER A 2 65.08 36.15 7.86
CA SER A 2 66.45 36.61 8.13
C SER A 2 66.47 37.31 9.49
N GLU A 3 67.01 36.64 10.51
CA GLU A 3 67.00 37.13 11.91
C GLU A 3 67.88 38.39 12.11
N GLU A 4 68.85 38.65 11.24
CA GLU A 4 69.71 39.84 11.34
C GLU A 4 69.09 41.11 10.74
N ARG A 5 68.07 40.98 9.87
CA ARG A 5 67.46 42.12 9.14
C ARG A 5 65.96 42.30 9.36
N GLY A 6 65.31 41.37 10.06
CA GLY A 6 63.87 41.43 10.33
C GLY A 6 62.97 41.18 9.11
N GLU A 7 63.52 40.64 8.02
CA GLU A 7 62.80 40.44 6.75
C GLU A 7 62.21 39.02 6.62
N VAL A 8 60.99 38.95 6.08
CA VAL A 8 60.30 37.69 5.80
C VAL A 8 60.03 37.58 4.30
N SER A 9 60.66 36.59 3.65
CA SER A 9 60.44 36.27 2.24
C SER A 9 59.32 35.24 2.10
N VAL A 10 58.35 35.49 1.22
CA VAL A 10 57.25 34.55 0.94
C VAL A 10 57.29 34.10 -0.51
N ALA A 11 57.21 32.79 -0.72
CA ALA A 11 57.13 32.17 -2.04
C ALA A 11 55.74 31.58 -2.25
N MET A 12 55.02 32.04 -3.27
CA MET A 12 53.69 31.52 -3.62
C MET A 12 53.50 31.52 -5.14
N GLY A 13 53.05 30.38 -5.69
CA GLY A 13 52.74 30.25 -7.12
C GLY A 13 53.94 30.51 -8.05
N GLY A 14 55.16 30.21 -7.61
CA GLY A 14 56.40 30.41 -8.39
C GLY A 14 56.99 31.83 -8.32
N ASN A 15 56.38 32.77 -7.59
CA ASN A 15 56.91 34.11 -7.38
C ASN A 15 57.43 34.29 -5.95
N LEU A 16 58.63 34.86 -5.82
CA LEU A 16 59.25 35.18 -4.53
C LEU A 16 59.14 36.69 -4.28
N ARG A 17 58.48 37.08 -3.17
CA ARG A 17 58.37 38.48 -2.75
C ARG A 17 59.02 38.64 -1.38
N ILE A 18 59.91 39.63 -1.26
CA ILE A 18 60.54 40.03 0.00
C ILE A 18 59.59 41.02 0.69
N MET A 19 59.21 40.74 1.94
CA MET A 19 58.36 41.61 2.75
C MET A 19 59.18 42.18 3.90
N GLU A 20 59.38 43.49 3.88
CA GLU A 20 60.22 44.25 4.83
C GLU A 20 59.56 44.48 6.20
N SER A 21 58.30 44.05 6.40
CA SER A 21 57.56 44.30 7.64
C SER A 21 56.67 43.13 8.06
N PRO A 22 56.73 42.71 9.34
CA PRO A 22 55.87 41.66 9.90
C PRO A 22 54.36 41.92 9.73
N GLU A 23 53.93 43.19 9.75
CA GLU A 23 52.52 43.56 9.62
C GLU A 23 51.95 43.32 8.22
N LYS A 24 52.78 43.51 7.19
CA LYS A 24 52.41 43.19 5.80
C LYS A 24 52.32 41.68 5.60
N PHE A 25 53.20 40.92 6.26
CA PHE A 25 53.17 39.46 6.23
C PHE A 25 51.91 38.90 6.89
N MET A 26 51.53 39.40 8.07
CA MET A 26 50.33 38.94 8.78
C MET A 26 49.04 39.22 7.98
N ARG A 27 48.95 40.38 7.31
CA ARG A 27 47.83 40.67 6.40
C ARG A 27 47.80 39.74 5.19
N PHE A 28 48.95 39.49 4.59
CA PHE A 28 49.05 38.57 3.45
C PHE A 28 48.70 37.13 3.83
N MET A 29 49.12 36.65 5.00
CA MET A 29 48.74 35.33 5.51
C MET A 29 47.24 35.21 5.75
N HIS A 30 46.60 36.23 6.32
CA HIS A 30 45.14 36.23 6.50
C HIS A 30 44.38 36.17 5.16
N GLU A 31 44.90 36.79 4.11
CA GLU A 31 44.28 36.78 2.79
C GLU A 31 44.60 35.49 1.99
N ALA A 32 45.82 34.96 2.14
CA ALA A 32 46.26 33.74 1.47
C ALA A 32 45.70 32.45 2.07
N VAL A 33 45.44 32.45 3.40
CA VAL A 33 44.85 31.32 4.12
C VAL A 33 43.32 31.37 4.10
N ALA A 34 42.73 32.48 3.63
CA ALA A 34 41.30 32.54 3.42
C ALA A 34 40.90 31.43 2.42
N PRO A 35 40.01 30.49 2.80
CA PRO A 35 39.57 29.46 1.88
C PRO A 35 39.00 30.15 0.64
N PRO A 36 39.27 29.63 -0.58
CA PRO A 36 38.75 30.22 -1.80
C PRO A 36 37.24 30.40 -1.63
N ARG A 37 36.80 31.66 -1.54
CA ARG A 37 35.37 31.97 -1.41
C ARG A 37 34.69 31.30 -2.59
N PRO A 38 33.78 30.33 -2.38
CA PRO A 38 33.15 29.65 -3.49
C PRO A 38 32.48 30.72 -4.35
N ALA A 39 32.93 30.85 -5.60
CA ALA A 39 32.43 31.84 -6.54
C ALA A 39 30.90 31.88 -6.46
N GLY A 40 30.35 33.09 -6.34
CA GLY A 40 28.94 33.39 -6.12
C GLY A 40 28.06 32.99 -7.30
N GLY A 41 27.98 31.69 -7.59
CA GLY A 41 27.06 31.11 -8.54
C GLY A 41 25.70 30.91 -7.90
N ASN A 42 24.64 31.22 -8.66
CA ASN A 42 23.26 31.06 -8.26
C ASN A 42 23.03 29.63 -7.73
N ARG A 43 22.45 29.47 -6.53
CA ARG A 43 22.17 28.14 -5.94
C ARG A 43 21.36 27.23 -6.89
N TRP A 44 20.56 27.85 -7.75
CA TRP A 44 19.79 27.20 -8.82
C TRP A 44 20.65 26.53 -9.90
N GLU A 45 21.79 27.11 -10.28
CA GLU A 45 22.69 26.52 -11.29
C GLU A 45 23.40 25.27 -10.73
N ARG A 46 23.72 25.29 -9.44
CA ARG A 46 24.29 24.14 -8.73
C ARG A 46 23.28 22.99 -8.63
N LEU A 47 22.03 23.29 -8.25
CA LEU A 47 20.94 22.31 -8.25
C LEU A 47 20.68 21.74 -9.64
N ARG A 48 20.65 22.59 -10.67
CA ARG A 48 20.49 22.17 -12.07
C ARG A 48 21.62 21.22 -12.48
N GLY A 49 22.88 21.52 -12.12
CA GLY A 49 24.01 20.63 -12.36
C GLY A 49 23.84 19.25 -11.71
N TYR A 50 23.36 19.18 -10.47
CA TYR A 50 23.10 17.92 -9.76
C TYR A 50 21.93 17.11 -10.34
N VAL A 51 20.90 17.80 -10.85
CA VAL A 51 19.73 17.15 -11.45
C VAL A 51 20.04 16.63 -12.85
N VAL A 52 20.72 17.43 -13.69
CA VAL A 52 21.03 17.11 -15.09
C VAL A 52 22.16 16.08 -15.19
N ARG A 53 23.09 16.05 -14.22
CA ARG A 53 24.15 15.04 -14.18
C ARG A 53 23.55 13.65 -13.93
N ARG A 54 23.76 12.74 -14.89
CA ARG A 54 23.23 11.36 -14.92
C ARG A 54 21.70 11.27 -14.90
N TRP A 55 21.01 12.21 -15.53
CA TRP A 55 19.54 12.19 -15.61
C TRP A 55 18.98 10.92 -16.27
N ARG A 56 19.70 10.33 -17.24
CA ARG A 56 19.30 9.09 -17.93
C ARG A 56 19.15 7.90 -16.98
N THR A 57 20.10 7.70 -16.07
CA THR A 57 20.05 6.59 -15.10
C THR A 57 18.96 6.81 -14.06
N LYS A 58 18.73 8.07 -13.64
CA LYS A 58 17.63 8.44 -12.74
C LYS A 58 16.26 8.23 -13.40
N ALA A 59 16.14 8.58 -14.68
CA ALA A 59 14.92 8.38 -15.46
C ALA A 59 14.63 6.89 -15.63
N LEU A 60 15.65 6.07 -15.91
CA LEU A 60 15.50 4.62 -16.00
C LEU A 60 15.06 4.01 -14.67
N SER A 61 15.70 4.39 -13.55
CA SER A 61 15.28 3.90 -12.23
C SER A 61 13.85 4.33 -11.88
N LEU A 62 13.48 5.57 -12.20
CA LEU A 62 12.12 6.06 -11.96
C LEU A 62 11.11 5.29 -12.82
N LEU A 63 11.41 5.06 -14.10
CA LEU A 63 10.56 4.29 -15.00
C LEU A 63 10.36 2.85 -14.52
N VAL A 64 11.42 2.18 -14.06
CA VAL A 64 11.31 0.82 -13.51
C VAL A 64 10.45 0.79 -12.25
N VAL A 65 10.67 1.74 -11.33
CA VAL A 65 9.85 1.87 -10.11
C VAL A 65 8.40 2.18 -10.46
N SER A 66 8.15 3.09 -11.40
CA SER A 66 6.80 3.46 -11.86
C SER A 66 6.08 2.30 -12.55
N LEU A 67 6.76 1.56 -13.44
CA LEU A 67 6.19 0.36 -14.08
C LEU A 67 5.89 -0.72 -13.05
N THR A 68 6.80 -0.97 -12.12
CA THR A 68 6.57 -1.92 -11.02
C THR A 68 5.37 -1.51 -10.20
N TRP A 69 5.29 -0.23 -9.83
CA TRP A 69 4.15 0.28 -9.08
C TRP A 69 2.85 0.15 -9.87
N LEU A 70 2.84 0.45 -11.17
CA LEU A 70 1.65 0.32 -12.02
C LEU A 70 1.20 -1.14 -12.16
N LEU A 71 2.13 -2.08 -12.32
CA LEU A 71 1.84 -3.52 -12.41
C LEU A 71 1.20 -4.05 -11.13
N PHE A 72 1.64 -3.59 -9.96
CA PHE A 72 1.14 -4.06 -8.66
C PHE A 72 -0.05 -3.24 -8.11
N ALA A 73 -0.16 -1.94 -8.42
CA ALA A 73 -1.21 -1.06 -7.91
C ALA A 73 -2.62 -1.44 -8.40
N GLY A 74 -2.73 -2.09 -9.56
CA GLY A 74 -4.01 -2.54 -10.11
C GLY A 74 -4.63 -3.76 -9.41
N GLN A 75 -3.90 -4.45 -8.54
CA GLN A 75 -4.35 -5.67 -7.87
C GLN A 75 -5.14 -5.43 -6.58
N GLN A 76 -5.57 -4.19 -6.30
CA GLN A 76 -6.34 -3.90 -5.09
C GLN A 76 -7.80 -4.33 -5.28
N ASP A 77 -8.02 -5.64 -5.22
CA ASP A 77 -9.33 -6.27 -5.24
C ASP A 77 -10.25 -5.61 -4.20
N PHE A 78 -11.42 -5.13 -4.64
CA PHE A 78 -12.39 -4.56 -3.73
C PHE A 78 -13.13 -5.68 -3.01
N GLN A 79 -13.16 -5.60 -1.68
CA GLN A 79 -13.86 -6.56 -0.83
C GLN A 79 -15.02 -5.86 -0.14
N ALA A 80 -16.20 -6.46 -0.23
CA ALA A 80 -17.38 -6.02 0.50
C ALA A 80 -17.94 -7.19 1.31
N SER A 81 -18.52 -6.86 2.47
CA SER A 81 -19.23 -7.83 3.29
C SER A 81 -20.64 -7.34 3.55
N PHE A 82 -21.61 -8.21 3.32
CA PHE A 82 -23.03 -7.92 3.57
C PHE A 82 -23.69 -9.15 4.19
N THR A 83 -24.84 -8.95 4.84
CA THR A 83 -25.50 -9.97 5.65
C THR A 83 -26.81 -10.36 5.01
N VAL A 84 -26.87 -11.55 4.43
CA VAL A 84 -28.07 -12.03 3.72
C VAL A 84 -28.84 -13.05 4.56
N PRO A 85 -30.19 -13.07 4.45
CA PRO A 85 -30.99 -14.15 5.02
C PRO A 85 -30.70 -15.48 4.30
N VAL A 86 -30.84 -16.58 5.02
CA VAL A 86 -30.68 -17.94 4.47
C VAL A 86 -32.05 -18.55 4.22
N GLU A 87 -32.34 -18.83 2.95
CA GLU A 87 -33.54 -19.52 2.52
C GLU A 87 -33.38 -21.03 2.72
N SER A 88 -34.39 -21.62 3.34
CA SER A 88 -34.47 -23.05 3.60
C SER A 88 -35.30 -23.72 2.51
N ALA A 89 -34.69 -24.62 1.73
CA ALA A 89 -35.35 -25.37 0.68
C ALA A 89 -35.57 -26.83 1.11
N ASN A 90 -36.56 -27.49 0.49
CA ASN A 90 -36.84 -28.93 0.64
C ASN A 90 -37.03 -29.42 2.10
N LEU A 91 -37.60 -28.61 2.99
CA LEU A 91 -37.90 -29.07 4.35
C LEU A 91 -38.99 -30.18 4.31
N PRO A 92 -38.74 -31.36 4.90
CA PRO A 92 -39.74 -32.42 4.97
C PRO A 92 -41.03 -31.95 5.65
N ALA A 93 -42.19 -32.30 5.10
CA ALA A 93 -43.50 -31.82 5.58
C ALA A 93 -43.79 -32.17 7.06
N ILE A 94 -43.20 -33.26 7.54
CA ILE A 94 -43.29 -33.74 8.93
C ILE A 94 -42.44 -32.91 9.91
N LEU A 95 -41.60 -31.98 9.43
CA LEU A 95 -40.70 -31.20 10.27
C LEU A 95 -41.06 -29.70 10.25
N ARG A 96 -40.78 -29.03 11.36
CA ARG A 96 -40.82 -27.57 11.51
C ARG A 96 -39.52 -27.07 12.12
N ILE A 97 -38.97 -25.99 11.55
CA ILE A 97 -37.83 -25.26 12.11
C ILE A 97 -38.31 -24.51 13.35
N THR A 98 -37.66 -24.77 14.49
CA THR A 98 -37.91 -24.08 15.75
C THR A 98 -36.89 -22.95 15.93
N GLU A 99 -35.61 -23.23 15.71
CA GLU A 99 -34.51 -22.28 15.87
C GLU A 99 -33.40 -22.53 14.84
N PRO A 100 -32.73 -21.48 14.31
CA PRO A 100 -33.16 -20.07 14.31
C PRO A 100 -34.32 -19.86 13.31
N PRO A 101 -35.30 -18.97 13.61
CA PRO A 101 -36.44 -18.72 12.71
C PRO A 101 -36.07 -17.95 11.43
N ASN A 102 -35.06 -17.08 11.48
CA ASN A 102 -34.54 -16.37 10.31
C ASN A 102 -33.00 -16.29 10.38
N PRO A 103 -32.30 -17.37 9.99
CA PRO A 103 -30.85 -17.37 9.99
C PRO A 103 -30.30 -16.35 8.99
N ARG A 104 -29.30 -15.59 9.43
CA ARG A 104 -28.55 -14.66 8.57
C ARG A 104 -27.09 -15.08 8.52
N VAL A 105 -26.46 -14.90 7.36
CA VAL A 105 -25.04 -15.15 7.14
C VAL A 105 -24.36 -13.95 6.54
N ARG A 106 -23.16 -13.65 7.04
CA ARG A 106 -22.28 -12.64 6.47
C ARG A 106 -21.45 -13.26 5.36
N ILE A 107 -21.58 -12.71 4.17
CA ILE A 107 -20.80 -13.11 3.00
C ILE A 107 -19.82 -12.00 2.69
N THR A 108 -18.55 -12.36 2.56
CA THR A 108 -17.52 -11.48 2.00
C THR A 108 -17.24 -11.92 0.57
N VAL A 109 -17.36 -10.96 -0.33
CA VAL A 109 -17.11 -11.15 -1.76
C VAL A 109 -15.97 -10.28 -2.22
N ARG A 110 -15.38 -10.66 -3.35
CA ARG A 110 -14.23 -9.99 -3.94
C ARG A 110 -14.36 -9.91 -5.45
N GLY A 111 -14.08 -8.74 -6.02
CA GLY A 111 -14.14 -8.49 -7.46
C GLY A 111 -13.84 -7.03 -7.80
N LEU A 112 -14.15 -6.62 -9.03
CA LEU A 112 -14.04 -5.21 -9.42
C LEU A 112 -15.02 -4.37 -8.60
N ARG A 113 -14.60 -3.18 -8.19
CA ARG A 113 -15.43 -2.27 -7.38
C ARG A 113 -16.82 -2.03 -8.00
N LYS A 114 -16.90 -1.91 -9.32
CA LYS A 114 -18.18 -1.73 -10.04
C LYS A 114 -19.12 -2.94 -9.92
N ASP A 115 -18.58 -4.15 -9.90
CA ASP A 115 -19.38 -5.38 -9.88
C ASP A 115 -19.81 -5.72 -8.45
N VAL A 116 -18.91 -5.49 -7.48
CA VAL A 116 -19.19 -5.70 -6.06
C VAL A 116 -20.13 -4.63 -5.50
N GLY A 117 -20.00 -3.38 -5.96
CA GLY A 117 -20.88 -2.28 -5.52
C GLY A 117 -22.33 -2.40 -5.96
N LEU A 118 -22.62 -3.29 -6.92
CA LEU A 118 -23.99 -3.61 -7.34
C LEU A 118 -24.63 -4.69 -6.46
N LEU A 119 -23.87 -5.38 -5.61
CA LEU A 119 -24.38 -6.48 -4.79
C LEU A 119 -25.04 -5.95 -3.51
N ASP A 120 -26.22 -6.48 -3.20
CA ASP A 120 -27.00 -6.15 -2.01
C ASP A 120 -27.77 -7.37 -1.48
N GLU A 121 -28.55 -7.19 -0.41
CA GLU A 121 -29.36 -8.27 0.19
C GLU A 121 -30.49 -8.76 -0.74
N SER A 122 -30.89 -7.99 -1.76
CA SER A 122 -31.98 -8.33 -2.67
C SER A 122 -31.54 -9.16 -3.88
N ASN A 123 -30.26 -9.09 -4.23
CA ASN A 123 -29.72 -9.80 -5.40
C ASN A 123 -28.76 -10.94 -5.05
N VAL A 124 -28.41 -11.12 -3.78
CA VAL A 124 -27.64 -12.26 -3.29
C VAL A 124 -28.51 -13.15 -2.43
N GLU A 125 -28.69 -14.39 -2.89
CA GLU A 125 -29.49 -15.39 -2.20
C GLU A 125 -28.60 -16.51 -1.64
N VAL A 126 -28.95 -17.02 -0.47
CA VAL A 126 -28.32 -18.23 0.09
C VAL A 126 -29.38 -19.29 0.30
N ARG A 127 -29.26 -20.38 -0.45
CA ARG A 127 -30.19 -21.51 -0.36
C ARG A 127 -29.53 -22.72 0.27
N VAL A 128 -30.15 -23.27 1.31
CA VAL A 128 -29.73 -24.51 1.95
C VAL A 128 -30.78 -25.59 1.78
N ASP A 129 -30.35 -26.78 1.40
CA ASP A 129 -31.20 -27.95 1.27
C ASP A 129 -31.35 -28.65 2.62
N LEU A 130 -32.59 -28.79 3.10
CA LEU A 130 -32.95 -29.43 4.36
C LEU A 130 -33.61 -30.81 4.18
N SER A 131 -33.63 -31.38 2.97
CA SER A 131 -34.28 -32.66 2.67
C SER A 131 -33.83 -33.83 3.55
N GLY A 132 -32.55 -33.87 3.91
CA GLY A 132 -31.97 -34.90 4.76
C GLY A 132 -32.13 -34.67 6.27
N SER A 133 -32.87 -33.64 6.68
CA SER A 133 -32.96 -33.24 8.09
C SER A 133 -33.84 -34.18 8.91
N ARG A 134 -33.52 -34.31 10.20
CA ARG A 134 -34.24 -35.15 11.17
C ARG A 134 -34.73 -34.32 12.35
N VAL A 135 -35.56 -34.92 13.21
CA VAL A 135 -35.93 -34.32 14.48
C VAL A 135 -34.68 -34.07 15.33
N GLY A 136 -34.61 -32.89 15.98
CA GLY A 136 -33.47 -32.49 16.80
C GLY A 136 -32.54 -31.49 16.12
N SER A 137 -31.25 -31.55 16.48
CA SER A 137 -30.23 -30.59 16.01
C SER A 137 -29.56 -31.07 14.72
N ASN A 138 -29.74 -30.30 13.64
CA ASN A 138 -29.15 -30.56 12.34
C ASN A 138 -28.12 -29.48 12.02
N LYS A 139 -26.90 -29.87 11.66
CA LYS A 139 -25.85 -28.94 11.26
C LYS A 139 -25.74 -28.92 9.74
N VAL A 140 -25.90 -27.75 9.14
CA VAL A 140 -25.85 -27.54 7.69
C VAL A 140 -24.67 -26.65 7.37
N ARG A 141 -23.79 -27.12 6.48
CA ARG A 141 -22.62 -26.36 6.04
C ARG A 141 -23.00 -25.45 4.87
N ILE A 142 -22.59 -24.19 4.94
CA ILE A 142 -22.79 -23.22 3.87
C ILE A 142 -21.45 -23.00 3.17
N GLY A 143 -21.36 -23.50 1.95
CA GLY A 143 -20.24 -23.30 1.05
C GLY A 143 -20.62 -22.37 -0.10
N ARG A 144 -19.70 -22.27 -1.08
CA ARG A 144 -19.90 -21.43 -2.27
C ARG A 144 -21.07 -21.89 -3.14
N GLY A 145 -21.35 -23.20 -3.19
CA GLY A 145 -22.45 -23.74 -4.00
C GLY A 145 -23.84 -23.39 -3.49
N GLN A 146 -23.95 -22.90 -2.25
CA GLN A 146 -25.21 -22.45 -1.65
C GLN A 146 -25.46 -20.95 -1.86
N VAL A 147 -24.46 -20.20 -2.34
CA VAL A 147 -24.56 -18.75 -2.59
C VAL A 147 -24.85 -18.52 -4.06
N ILE A 148 -25.99 -17.91 -4.35
CA ILE A 148 -26.41 -17.52 -5.69
C ILE A 148 -26.06 -16.04 -5.85
N LEU A 149 -25.18 -15.75 -6.81
CA LEU A 149 -24.77 -14.39 -7.15
C LEU A 149 -25.39 -14.00 -8.49
N PRO A 150 -25.70 -12.71 -8.70
CA PRO A 150 -26.26 -12.22 -9.97
C PRO A 150 -25.19 -12.15 -11.07
N ASN A 151 -23.91 -12.19 -10.71
CA ASN A 151 -22.80 -12.19 -11.64
C ASN A 151 -21.72 -13.22 -11.26
N ASP A 152 -21.11 -13.86 -12.26
CA ASP A 152 -20.01 -14.82 -12.06
C ASP A 152 -18.63 -14.14 -11.93
N ARG A 153 -18.59 -12.81 -12.12
CA ARG A 153 -17.35 -12.00 -12.05
C ARG A 153 -16.93 -11.70 -10.62
N VAL A 154 -17.80 -11.93 -9.65
CA VAL A 154 -17.53 -11.75 -8.22
C VAL A 154 -17.34 -13.11 -7.57
N ARG A 155 -16.36 -13.20 -6.66
CA ARG A 155 -16.03 -14.45 -5.96
C ARG A 155 -16.31 -14.33 -4.48
N VAL A 156 -17.01 -15.32 -3.93
CA VAL A 156 -17.14 -15.47 -2.48
C VAL A 156 -15.80 -15.93 -1.88
N ILE A 157 -15.28 -15.14 -0.95
CA ILE A 157 -14.01 -15.41 -0.27
C ILE A 157 -14.18 -15.83 1.19
N ARG A 158 -15.29 -15.43 1.83
CA ARG A 158 -15.58 -15.79 3.22
C ARG A 158 -17.09 -15.87 3.45
N ILE A 159 -17.50 -16.83 4.26
CA ILE A 159 -18.88 -17.02 4.71
C ILE A 159 -18.84 -17.21 6.22
N GLN A 160 -19.63 -16.44 6.96
CA GLN A 160 -19.66 -16.47 8.43
C GLN A 160 -21.11 -16.41 8.94
N PRO A 161 -21.54 -17.39 9.76
CA PRO A 161 -20.85 -18.64 10.08
C PRO A 161 -20.79 -19.61 8.88
N PRO A 162 -19.78 -20.51 8.82
CA PRO A 162 -19.69 -21.53 7.77
C PRO A 162 -20.62 -22.73 7.99
N VAL A 163 -21.18 -22.86 9.20
CA VAL A 163 -22.12 -23.92 9.59
C VAL A 163 -23.25 -23.28 10.37
N LEU A 164 -24.48 -23.59 9.98
CA LEU A 164 -25.69 -23.24 10.72
C LEU A 164 -26.23 -24.48 11.44
N THR A 165 -26.75 -24.27 12.64
CA THR A 165 -27.42 -25.31 13.41
C THR A 165 -28.91 -25.01 13.41
N TYR A 166 -29.71 -25.95 12.92
CA TYR A 166 -31.16 -25.89 12.91
C TYR A 166 -31.72 -26.87 13.94
N VAL A 167 -32.57 -26.39 14.83
CA VAL A 167 -33.34 -27.22 15.75
C VAL A 167 -34.70 -27.45 15.12
N MET A 168 -35.03 -28.71 14.85
CA MET A 168 -36.26 -29.13 14.20
C MET A 168 -37.10 -30.00 15.13
N ARG A 169 -38.42 -29.87 15.02
CA ARG A 169 -39.39 -30.72 15.72
C ARG A 169 -40.40 -31.28 14.74
N GLU A 170 -41.07 -32.35 15.15
CA GLU A 170 -42.20 -32.87 14.39
C GLU A 170 -43.31 -31.82 14.30
N ARG A 171 -43.94 -31.77 13.13
CA ARG A 171 -45.10 -30.92 12.88
C ARG A 171 -46.33 -31.61 13.49
N PRO A 172 -47.06 -30.95 14.39
CA PRO A 172 -48.25 -31.51 15.03
C PRO A 172 -49.41 -31.68 14.05
#